data_AF-A0A1G6JVJ6-F1
#
_entry.id   AF-A0A1G6JVJ6-F1
#
_cell.length_a   1.000
_cell.length_b   1.000
_cell.length_c   1.000
_cell.angle_alpha   90.00
_cell.angle_beta   90.00
_cell.angle_gamma   90.00
#
_symmetry.space_group_name_H-M   'P 1'
#
loop_
_entity.id
_entity.type
_entity.pdbx_description
1 polymer ?
#
loop_
_entity_poly.entity_id
_entity_poly.type
_entity_poly.pdbx_seq_one_letter_code
_entity_poly.pdbx_strand_id
1 'polypeptide(L)'
;MKRAIVLLLTSILFLTGCVTNAQEGNHDPDVLEILFLTSVAPHYEEQMQEYVEDLLESEMDDGVTVNVTLSMANFDRLTIELIDKEVDLYVVDRFLDQALLDPYGLASLDVLKDDVDSHVIEQYTMENEDETDEHLYMIELTEEQQFSKDTGLTTEDGLVAAVAQTSPHQEAAIKLLEAWL
;
A
#
# COMPACT_ATOMS: atom_id res chain seq x y z
N MET A 1 16.37 -1.98 -52.12
CA MET A 1 16.92 -1.07 -51.09
C MET A 1 15.85 -0.25 -50.37
N LYS A 2 15.03 0.58 -51.03
CA LYS A 2 14.03 1.43 -50.35
C LYS A 2 13.02 0.68 -49.45
N ARG A 3 12.58 -0.53 -49.85
CA ARG A 3 11.66 -1.36 -49.06
C ARG A 3 12.26 -1.97 -47.79
N ALA A 4 13.57 -2.24 -47.79
CA ALA A 4 14.28 -2.79 -46.63
C ALA A 4 14.50 -1.72 -45.54
N ILE A 5 14.73 -0.47 -45.95
CA ILE A 5 14.88 0.67 -45.02
C ILE A 5 13.55 0.97 -44.33
N VAL A 6 12.42 0.89 -45.04
CA VAL A 6 11.08 1.10 -44.45
C VAL A 6 10.79 0.03 -43.40
N LEU A 7 11.02 -1.26 -43.70
CA LEU A 7 10.83 -2.36 -42.74
C LEU A 7 11.71 -2.22 -41.49
N LEU A 8 12.96 -1.77 -41.65
CA LEU A 8 13.87 -1.53 -40.53
C LEU A 8 13.38 -0.37 -39.63
N LEU A 9 12.92 0.73 -40.24
CA LEU A 9 12.39 1.88 -39.51
C LEU A 9 11.08 1.56 -38.77
N THR A 10 10.20 0.74 -39.37
CA THR A 10 8.98 0.29 -38.69
C THR A 10 9.31 -0.65 -37.53
N SER A 11 10.31 -1.52 -37.66
CA SER A 11 10.75 -2.42 -36.58
C SER A 11 11.38 -1.69 -35.40
N ILE A 12 12.07 -0.56 -35.64
CA ILE A 12 12.65 0.26 -34.56
C ILE A 12 11.54 0.98 -33.76
N LEU A 13 10.46 1.41 -34.43
CA LEU A 13 9.28 2.01 -33.77
C LEU A 13 8.51 1.03 -32.88
N PHE A 14 8.50 -0.26 -33.22
CA PHE A 14 7.92 -1.30 -32.35
C PHE A 14 8.78 -1.62 -31.13
N LEU A 15 10.09 -1.39 -31.20
CA LEU A 15 11.01 -1.63 -30.07
C LEU A 15 11.04 -0.48 -29.05
N THR A 16 10.66 0.74 -29.46
CA THR A 16 10.54 1.89 -28.54
C THR A 16 9.18 1.99 -27.85
N GLY A 17 8.23 1.11 -28.18
CA GLY A 17 6.85 1.14 -27.67
C GLY A 17 6.55 0.22 -26.48
N CYS A 18 7.55 -0.47 -25.93
CA CYS A 18 7.39 -1.37 -24.76
C CYS A 18 7.85 -0.73 -23.43
N VAL A 19 7.70 0.59 -23.28
CA VAL A 19 7.88 1.26 -22.00
C VAL A 19 6.65 2.11 -21.72
N THR A 20 5.52 1.43 -21.50
CA THR A 20 4.31 2.03 -20.93
C THR A 20 4.02 1.30 -19.63
N ASN A 21 4.83 1.61 -18.63
CA ASN A 21 4.44 1.69 -17.24
C ASN A 21 5.19 2.92 -16.74
N ALA A 22 4.75 4.10 -17.17
CA ALA A 22 5.12 5.31 -16.44
C ALA A 22 4.39 5.16 -15.09
N GLN A 23 5.09 4.57 -14.13
CA GLN A 23 4.58 4.34 -12.80
C GLN A 23 4.19 5.71 -12.23
N GLU A 24 2.90 5.93 -12.04
CA GLU A 24 2.36 7.20 -11.54
C GLU A 24 2.63 7.33 -10.03
N GLY A 25 3.89 7.39 -9.61
CA GLY A 25 4.30 7.52 -8.21
C GLY A 25 5.77 7.86 -8.07
N ASN A 26 6.17 8.35 -6.91
CA ASN A 26 7.56 8.68 -6.58
C ASN A 26 8.23 7.57 -5.74
N HIS A 27 7.69 6.36 -5.78
CA HIS A 27 8.19 5.18 -5.06
C HIS A 27 9.63 4.84 -5.43
N ASP A 28 10.43 4.47 -4.43
CA ASP A 28 11.73 3.85 -4.66
C ASP A 28 11.53 2.35 -4.99
N PRO A 29 11.94 1.87 -6.18
CA PRO A 29 11.76 0.47 -6.55
C PRO A 29 12.57 -0.50 -5.67
N ASP A 30 13.53 0.00 -4.90
CA ASP A 30 14.38 -0.81 -4.01
C ASP A 30 13.95 -0.70 -2.53
N VAL A 31 12.91 0.09 -2.20
CA VAL A 31 12.44 0.29 -0.82
C VAL A 31 10.92 0.13 -0.72
N LEU A 32 10.46 -0.72 0.19
CA LEU A 32 9.05 -0.79 0.62
C LEU A 32 8.82 0.23 1.74
N GLU A 33 8.14 1.33 1.42
CA GLU A 33 7.86 2.45 2.31
C GLU A 33 6.52 2.24 3.04
N ILE A 34 6.59 2.09 4.36
CA ILE A 34 5.43 1.86 5.23
C ILE A 34 5.30 3.02 6.20
N LEU A 35 4.18 3.74 6.10
CA LEU A 35 3.92 4.89 6.95
C LEU A 35 2.83 4.59 7.98
N PHE A 36 3.19 4.69 9.26
CA PHE A 36 2.27 4.69 10.37
C PHE A 36 1.94 6.13 10.79
N LEU A 37 0.73 6.62 10.49
CA LEU A 37 0.19 7.88 11.02
C LEU A 37 -0.81 7.60 12.13
N THR A 38 -0.28 7.41 13.33
CA THR A 38 -1.04 6.87 14.45
C THR A 38 -0.80 7.66 15.73
N SER A 39 -1.61 7.39 16.74
CA SER A 39 -1.41 7.87 18.11
C SER A 39 -0.31 7.10 18.86
N VAL A 40 0.29 6.08 18.23
CA VAL A 40 1.42 5.32 18.79
C VAL A 40 2.65 6.21 18.88
N ALA A 41 3.39 6.07 19.98
CA ALA A 41 4.54 6.93 20.24
C ALA A 41 5.72 6.59 19.30
N PRO A 42 6.44 7.59 18.74
CA PRO A 42 7.54 7.37 17.78
C PRO A 42 8.70 6.48 18.26
N HIS A 43 8.83 6.25 19.56
CA HIS A 43 9.87 5.35 20.08
C HIS A 43 9.61 3.86 19.78
N TYR A 44 8.44 3.52 19.24
CA TYR A 44 8.10 2.20 18.73
C TYR A 44 8.59 1.97 17.28
N GLU A 45 9.10 2.98 16.59
CA GLU A 45 9.51 2.89 15.18
C GLU A 45 10.52 1.76 14.93
N GLU A 46 11.60 1.68 15.72
CA GLU A 46 12.62 0.61 15.59
C GLU A 46 12.03 -0.79 15.83
N GLN A 47 11.13 -0.93 16.81
CA GLN A 47 10.44 -2.19 17.06
C GLN A 47 9.52 -2.59 15.90
N MET A 48 8.82 -1.63 15.31
CA MET A 48 7.95 -1.86 14.16
C MET A 48 8.73 -2.18 12.89
N GLN A 49 9.87 -1.53 12.69
CA GLN A 49 10.82 -1.86 11.63
C GLN A 49 11.24 -3.34 11.73
N GLU A 50 11.77 -3.75 12.88
CA GLU A 50 12.22 -5.13 13.10
C GLU A 50 11.07 -6.13 12.91
N TYR A 51 9.88 -5.83 13.45
CA TYR A 51 8.71 -6.70 13.31
C TYR A 51 8.29 -6.92 11.85
N VAL A 52 8.28 -5.86 11.04
CA VAL A 52 7.88 -5.97 9.63
C VAL A 52 8.97 -6.66 8.80
N GLU A 53 10.24 -6.35 9.04
CA GLU A 53 11.36 -7.03 8.38
C GLU A 53 11.33 -8.54 8.64
N ASP A 54 11.10 -8.95 9.90
CA ASP A 54 11.00 -10.36 10.28
C ASP A 54 9.85 -11.08 9.57
N LEU A 55 8.69 -10.41 9.37
CA LEU A 55 7.55 -10.99 8.67
C LEU A 55 7.78 -11.15 7.17
N LEU A 56 8.57 -10.26 6.57
CA LEU A 56 8.81 -10.21 5.13
C LEU A 56 10.13 -10.85 4.70
N GLU A 57 10.95 -11.36 5.63
CA GLU A 57 12.28 -11.93 5.35
C GLU A 57 12.28 -12.98 4.23
N SER A 58 11.22 -13.79 4.11
CA SER A 58 11.12 -14.83 3.08
C SER A 58 10.39 -14.42 1.81
N GLU A 59 9.74 -13.27 1.79
CA GLU A 59 8.82 -12.84 0.73
C GLU A 59 9.36 -11.71 -0.15
N MET A 60 10.43 -11.04 0.27
CA MET A 60 11.03 -9.93 -0.46
C MET A 60 12.07 -10.40 -1.47
N ASP A 61 12.08 -9.76 -2.64
CA ASP A 61 13.10 -9.97 -3.65
C ASP A 61 14.49 -9.56 -3.13
N ASP A 62 15.53 -10.25 -3.62
CA ASP A 62 16.93 -9.95 -3.30
C ASP A 62 17.25 -8.48 -3.61
N GLY A 63 17.38 -7.66 -2.56
CA GLY A 63 17.82 -6.26 -2.66
C GLY A 63 16.75 -5.21 -2.32
N VAL A 64 15.49 -5.60 -2.12
CA VAL A 64 14.47 -4.68 -1.60
C VAL A 64 14.64 -4.55 -0.08
N THR A 65 14.61 -3.33 0.45
CA THR A 65 14.64 -3.04 1.89
C THR A 65 13.29 -2.54 2.39
N VAL A 66 12.95 -2.76 3.66
CA VAL A 66 11.76 -2.15 4.27
C VAL A 66 12.16 -0.83 4.91
N ASN A 67 11.32 0.19 4.83
CA ASN A 67 11.42 1.40 5.64
C ASN A 67 10.08 1.68 6.32
N VAL A 68 10.08 1.61 7.65
CA VAL A 68 8.92 1.89 8.49
C VAL A 68 9.11 3.26 9.14
N THR A 69 8.20 4.19 8.84
CA THR A 69 8.17 5.50 9.48
C THR A 69 6.98 5.58 10.43
N LEU A 70 7.22 6.00 11.67
CA LEU A 70 6.17 6.21 12.66
C LEU A 70 5.99 7.70 12.97
N SER A 71 4.78 8.20 12.80
CA SER A 71 4.47 9.61 13.07
C SER A 71 3.12 9.78 13.73
N MET A 72 3.00 10.89 14.46
CA MET A 72 1.73 11.33 15.01
C MET A 72 0.68 11.51 13.91
N ALA A 73 -0.50 10.98 14.17
CA ALA A 73 -1.68 11.12 13.30
C ALA A 73 -2.00 12.60 13.02
N ASN A 74 -2.04 12.97 11.74
CA ASN A 74 -2.34 14.32 11.28
C ASN A 74 -2.87 14.31 9.83
N PHE A 75 -4.05 14.90 9.62
CA PHE A 75 -4.69 15.05 8.30
C PHE A 75 -3.82 15.78 7.27
N ASP A 76 -3.16 16.87 7.67
CA ASP A 76 -2.31 17.65 6.76
C ASP A 76 -1.12 16.81 6.29
N ARG A 77 -0.54 16.03 7.21
CA ARG A 77 0.55 15.13 6.87
C ARG A 77 0.07 14.04 5.92
N LEU A 78 -1.01 13.33 6.26
CA LEU A 78 -1.58 12.30 5.38
C LEU A 78 -1.84 12.83 3.97
N THR A 79 -2.41 14.05 3.86
CA THR A 79 -2.66 14.69 2.57
C THR A 79 -1.38 14.93 1.77
N ILE A 80 -0.30 15.38 2.42
CA ILE A 80 1.00 15.58 1.77
C ILE A 80 1.54 14.24 1.25
N GLU A 81 1.52 13.21 2.09
CA GLU A 81 2.07 11.87 1.75
C GLU A 81 1.29 11.22 0.60
N LEU A 82 -0.03 11.42 0.53
CA LEU A 82 -0.88 10.98 -0.59
C LEU A 82 -0.58 11.72 -1.90
N ILE A 83 -0.20 13.01 -1.82
CA ILE A 83 0.19 13.82 -2.99
C ILE A 83 1.60 13.43 -3.47
N ASP A 84 2.51 13.19 -2.52
CA ASP A 84 3.89 12.85 -2.81
C ASP A 84 4.00 11.44 -3.43
N LYS A 85 3.07 10.53 -3.10
CA LYS A 85 2.98 9.17 -3.67
C LYS A 85 4.30 8.38 -3.52
N GLU A 86 4.93 8.51 -2.37
CA GLU A 86 6.16 7.77 -2.00
C GLU A 86 5.88 6.57 -1.08
N VAL A 87 4.72 6.57 -0.41
CA VAL A 87 4.35 5.52 0.55
C VAL A 87 3.63 4.38 -0.17
N ASP A 88 4.08 3.16 0.08
CA ASP A 88 3.47 1.95 -0.46
C ASP A 88 2.31 1.43 0.39
N LEU A 89 2.47 1.48 1.72
CA LEU A 89 1.48 1.00 2.69
C LEU A 89 1.24 2.06 3.76
N TYR A 90 -0.02 2.47 3.90
CA TYR A 90 -0.48 3.35 4.95
C TYR A 90 -1.09 2.54 6.08
N VAL A 91 -0.69 2.82 7.32
CA VAL A 91 -1.38 2.38 8.54
C VAL A 91 -1.73 3.61 9.35
N VAL A 92 -3.02 3.90 9.52
CA VAL A 92 -3.46 5.15 10.13
C VAL A 92 -4.47 4.91 11.23
N ASP A 93 -4.59 5.85 12.18
CA ASP A 93 -5.71 5.83 13.12
C ASP A 93 -7.04 5.93 12.35
N ARG A 94 -8.06 5.18 12.77
CA ARG A 94 -9.36 5.08 12.07
C ARG A 94 -9.99 6.43 11.77
N PHE A 95 -9.83 7.45 12.62
CA PHE A 95 -10.40 8.77 12.36
C PHE A 95 -9.85 9.46 11.09
N LEU A 96 -8.71 8.99 10.56
CA LEU A 96 -8.12 9.44 9.30
C LEU A 96 -8.62 8.68 8.07
N ASP A 97 -9.45 7.64 8.23
CA ASP A 97 -9.87 6.76 7.14
C ASP A 97 -10.57 7.52 5.99
N GLN A 98 -11.37 8.54 6.31
CA GLN A 98 -12.05 9.37 5.32
C GLN A 98 -11.10 10.14 4.40
N ALA A 99 -9.88 10.44 4.85
CA ALA A 99 -8.87 11.08 4.02
C ALA A 99 -8.14 10.07 3.11
N LEU A 100 -8.17 8.78 3.45
CA LEU A 100 -7.69 7.68 2.59
C LEU A 100 -8.75 7.21 1.59
N LEU A 101 -10.04 7.35 1.90
CA LEU A 101 -11.19 6.94 1.06
C LEU A 101 -11.38 7.75 -0.23
N ASP A 102 -10.32 8.31 -0.80
CA ASP A 102 -10.31 8.77 -2.18
C ASP A 102 -9.81 7.61 -3.07
N PRO A 103 -10.71 6.82 -3.70
CA PRO A 103 -10.39 5.51 -4.28
C PRO A 103 -9.36 5.57 -5.41
N TYR A 104 -9.09 6.74 -5.98
CA TYR A 104 -8.11 6.93 -7.05
C TYR A 104 -6.65 6.68 -6.61
N GLY A 105 -6.40 6.55 -5.30
CA GLY A 105 -5.05 6.33 -4.77
C GLY A 105 -4.74 4.92 -4.27
N LEU A 106 -5.75 4.05 -4.13
CA LEU A 106 -5.61 2.80 -3.37
C LEU A 106 -5.74 1.54 -4.24
N ALA A 107 -4.94 0.53 -3.91
CA ALA A 107 -5.01 -0.79 -4.52
C ALA A 107 -6.22 -1.57 -3.97
N SER A 108 -6.81 -2.42 -4.82
CA SER A 108 -7.85 -3.35 -4.36
C SER A 108 -7.25 -4.42 -3.46
N LEU A 109 -7.91 -4.64 -2.32
CA LEU A 109 -7.63 -5.68 -1.34
C LEU A 109 -8.66 -6.82 -1.41
N ASP A 110 -9.29 -7.02 -2.57
CA ASP A 110 -10.34 -8.03 -2.77
C ASP A 110 -9.89 -9.45 -2.44
N VAL A 111 -8.59 -9.72 -2.55
CA VAL A 111 -7.99 -11.00 -2.17
C VAL A 111 -8.11 -11.31 -0.68
N LEU A 112 -8.29 -10.29 0.16
CA LEU A 112 -8.43 -10.39 1.62
C LEU A 112 -9.89 -10.48 2.08
N LYS A 113 -10.87 -10.36 1.18
CA LYS A 113 -12.30 -10.31 1.54
C LYS A 113 -12.76 -11.52 2.36
N ASP A 114 -12.16 -12.69 2.15
CA ASP A 114 -12.55 -13.92 2.86
C ASP A 114 -12.01 -13.97 4.31
N ASP A 115 -10.97 -13.19 4.63
CA ASP A 115 -10.31 -13.15 5.93
C ASP A 115 -10.71 -11.91 6.77
N VAL A 116 -11.60 -11.08 6.23
CA VAL A 116 -12.02 -9.81 6.82
C VAL A 116 -13.49 -9.88 7.27
N ASP A 117 -13.79 -9.28 8.41
CA ASP A 117 -15.14 -9.22 8.94
C ASP A 117 -16.12 -8.51 8.00
N SER A 118 -17.37 -8.99 7.94
CA SER A 118 -18.36 -8.46 7.00
C SER A 118 -18.64 -6.96 7.17
N HIS A 119 -18.53 -6.43 8.40
CA HIS A 119 -18.75 -5.00 8.63
C HIS A 119 -17.62 -4.14 8.03
N VAL A 120 -16.38 -4.64 8.01
CA VAL A 120 -15.22 -3.95 7.42
C VAL A 120 -15.41 -3.91 5.91
N ILE A 121 -15.87 -5.01 5.32
CA ILE A 121 -16.21 -5.09 3.89
C ILE A 121 -17.28 -4.05 3.55
N GLU A 122 -18.37 -3.99 4.31
CA GLU A 122 -19.45 -3.00 4.09
C GLU A 122 -18.95 -1.55 4.21
N GLN A 123 -17.99 -1.28 5.09
CA GLN A 123 -17.49 0.07 5.36
C GLN A 123 -16.46 0.55 4.33
N TYR A 124 -15.62 -0.35 3.82
CA TYR A 124 -14.46 0.00 2.99
C TYR A 124 -14.50 -0.57 1.57
N THR A 125 -15.65 -1.08 1.16
CA THR A 125 -15.92 -1.38 -0.25
C THR A 125 -16.47 -0.14 -0.94
N MET A 126 -15.87 0.24 -2.07
CA MET A 126 -16.29 1.39 -2.89
C MET A 126 -16.27 1.03 -4.38
N GLU A 127 -17.02 1.78 -5.18
CA GLU A 127 -16.95 1.69 -6.64
C GLU A 127 -15.59 2.19 -7.15
N ASN A 128 -15.07 1.54 -8.19
CA ASN A 128 -13.84 1.96 -8.88
C ASN A 128 -14.03 3.25 -9.72
N GLU A 129 -12.94 3.78 -10.29
CA GLU A 129 -12.95 5.00 -11.12
C GLU A 129 -13.94 4.92 -12.30
N ASP A 130 -14.12 3.74 -12.87
CA ASP A 130 -15.02 3.53 -14.01
C ASP A 130 -16.50 3.30 -13.59
N GLU A 131 -16.81 3.34 -12.29
CA GLU A 131 -18.11 3.00 -11.69
C GLU A 131 -18.63 1.61 -12.11
N THR A 132 -17.73 0.67 -12.41
CA THR A 132 -18.11 -0.67 -12.93
C THR A 132 -18.17 -1.74 -11.87
N ASP A 133 -17.30 -1.67 -10.87
CA ASP A 133 -17.08 -2.74 -9.90
C ASP A 133 -16.78 -2.19 -8.50
N GLU A 134 -17.23 -2.93 -7.49
CA GLU A 134 -17.05 -2.63 -6.07
C GLU A 134 -15.85 -3.40 -5.50
N HIS A 135 -14.85 -2.69 -4.97
CA HIS A 135 -13.63 -3.26 -4.42
C HIS A 135 -13.40 -2.84 -2.96
N LEU A 136 -12.84 -3.75 -2.17
CA LEU A 136 -12.34 -3.46 -0.83
C LEU A 136 -11.02 -2.69 -0.96
N TYR A 137 -10.88 -1.55 -0.29
CA TYR A 137 -9.68 -0.72 -0.39
C TYR A 137 -8.90 -0.58 0.92
N MET A 138 -9.53 -0.91 2.05
CA MET A 138 -8.91 -0.85 3.37
C MET A 138 -9.36 -2.00 4.26
N ILE A 139 -8.54 -2.31 5.24
CA ILE A 139 -8.86 -3.27 6.31
C ILE A 139 -8.68 -2.60 7.67
N GLU A 140 -9.46 -3.04 8.66
CA GLU A 140 -9.22 -2.66 10.05
C GLU A 140 -8.16 -3.58 10.67
N LEU A 141 -7.26 -2.99 11.46
CA LEU A 141 -6.33 -3.69 12.34
C LEU A 141 -6.89 -3.67 13.77
N THR A 142 -7.67 -4.69 14.13
CA THR A 142 -8.40 -4.79 15.40
C THR A 142 -7.59 -5.51 16.48
N GLU A 143 -7.98 -5.36 17.75
CA GLU A 143 -7.31 -6.02 18.89
C GLU A 143 -7.31 -7.56 18.80
N GLU A 144 -8.25 -8.14 18.04
CA GLU A 144 -8.39 -9.59 17.88
C GLU A 144 -7.46 -10.17 16.80
N GLN A 145 -6.86 -9.33 15.97
CA GLN A 145 -6.02 -9.75 14.85
C GLN A 145 -4.56 -9.95 15.27
N GLN A 146 -3.80 -10.62 14.41
CA GLN A 146 -2.42 -11.03 14.70
C GLN A 146 -1.50 -9.82 14.93
N PHE A 147 -1.69 -8.73 14.16
CA PHE A 147 -0.94 -7.49 14.32
C PHE A 147 -0.95 -6.95 15.76
N SER A 148 -2.14 -6.78 16.36
CA SER A 148 -2.25 -6.23 17.72
C SER A 148 -1.72 -7.20 18.77
N LYS A 149 -1.84 -8.51 18.54
CA LYS A 149 -1.31 -9.55 19.46
C LYS A 149 0.21 -9.55 19.52
N ASP A 150 0.87 -9.40 18.38
CA ASP A 150 2.33 -9.49 18.26
C ASP A 150 3.02 -8.19 18.66
N THR A 151 2.46 -7.05 18.24
CA THR A 151 3.04 -5.73 18.54
C THR A 151 2.66 -5.22 19.93
N GLY A 152 1.53 -5.70 20.47
CA GLY A 152 0.94 -5.17 21.70
C GLY A 152 0.44 -3.72 21.55
N LEU A 153 0.34 -3.20 20.32
CA LEU A 153 -0.14 -1.86 20.04
C LEU A 153 -1.67 -1.82 20.09
N THR A 154 -2.18 -0.84 20.83
CA THR A 154 -3.61 -0.53 20.95
C THR A 154 -3.79 0.97 20.77
N THR A 155 -4.71 1.38 19.91
CA THR A 155 -5.09 2.78 19.72
C THR A 155 -6.54 3.00 20.14
N GLU A 156 -6.91 4.21 20.55
CA GLU A 156 -8.25 4.51 21.06
C GLU A 156 -9.33 4.28 20.00
N ASP A 157 -9.05 4.68 18.76
CA ASP A 157 -9.99 4.57 17.63
C ASP A 157 -9.74 3.33 16.75
N GLY A 158 -8.75 2.49 17.08
CA GLY A 158 -8.28 1.43 16.20
C GLY A 158 -7.46 1.92 15.02
N LEU A 159 -6.90 0.99 14.27
CA LEU A 159 -6.04 1.26 13.12
C LEU A 159 -6.71 0.75 11.83
N VAL A 160 -6.40 1.38 10.71
CA VAL A 160 -6.78 0.92 9.38
C VAL A 160 -5.56 0.88 8.48
N ALA A 161 -5.53 -0.07 7.55
CA ALA A 161 -4.44 -0.24 6.61
C ALA A 161 -4.94 -0.15 5.16
N ALA A 162 -4.13 0.49 4.31
CA ALA A 162 -4.43 0.72 2.90
C ALA A 162 -3.15 0.66 2.05
N VAL A 163 -3.21 0.02 0.89
CA VAL A 163 -2.07 -0.10 -0.03
C VAL A 163 -2.21 0.91 -1.15
N ALA A 164 -1.14 1.62 -1.51
CA ALA A 164 -1.16 2.57 -2.62
C ALA A 164 -1.28 1.84 -3.97
N GLN A 165 -2.18 2.29 -4.84
CA GLN A 165 -2.39 1.69 -6.17
C GLN A 165 -1.13 1.75 -7.05
N THR A 166 -0.28 2.75 -6.83
CA THR A 166 0.89 3.04 -7.66
C THR A 166 2.16 2.38 -7.14
N SER A 167 2.08 1.72 -5.98
CA SER A 167 3.17 0.99 -5.36
C SER A 167 3.70 -0.12 -6.28
N PRO A 168 5.03 -0.25 -6.47
CA PRO A 168 5.62 -1.43 -7.10
C PRO A 168 5.58 -2.66 -6.18
N HIS A 169 5.36 -2.46 -4.89
CA HIS A 169 5.49 -3.46 -3.83
C HIS A 169 4.13 -3.97 -3.34
N GLN A 170 3.07 -3.84 -4.14
CA GLN A 170 1.71 -4.25 -3.77
C GLN A 170 1.62 -5.70 -3.29
N GLU A 171 2.34 -6.63 -3.93
CA GLU A 171 2.33 -8.04 -3.50
C GLU A 171 2.91 -8.21 -2.09
N ALA A 172 4.04 -7.55 -1.80
CA ALA A 172 4.66 -7.61 -0.47
C ALA A 172 3.77 -6.94 0.59
N ALA A 173 3.19 -5.77 0.26
CA ALA A 173 2.26 -5.08 1.15
C ALA A 173 1.00 -5.91 1.45
N ILE A 174 0.40 -6.55 0.43
CA ILE A 174 -0.76 -7.42 0.62
C ILE A 174 -0.41 -8.63 1.48
N LYS A 175 0.73 -9.30 1.24
CA LYS A 175 1.18 -10.41 2.10
C LYS A 175 1.40 -9.99 3.55
N LEU A 176 1.91 -8.78 3.78
CA LEU A 176 2.04 -8.22 5.11
C LEU A 176 0.66 -8.06 5.78
N LEU A 177 -0.34 -7.56 5.03
CA LEU A 177 -1.72 -7.47 5.52
C LEU A 177 -2.32 -8.85 5.80
N GLU A 178 -2.09 -9.86 4.95
CA GLU A 178 -2.50 -11.25 5.18
C GLU A 178 -1.93 -11.80 6.50
N ALA A 179 -0.65 -11.51 6.79
CA ALA A 179 -0.01 -11.94 8.03
C ALA A 179 -0.54 -11.21 9.28
N TRP A 180 -1.15 -10.03 9.10
CA TRP A 180 -1.66 -9.20 10.18
C TRP A 180 -3.08 -9.55 10.61
N LEU A 181 -3.89 -10.13 9.72
CA LEU A 181 -5.26 -10.59 10.00
C LEU A 181 -5.23 -11.84 10.91
#